data_AF-A0A3Q7G5A6-F1
#
_entry.id   AF-A0A3Q7G5A6-F1
#
_cell.length_a   1.000
_cell.length_b   1.000
_cell.length_c   1.000
_cell.angle_alpha   90.00
_cell.angle_beta   90.00
_cell.angle_gamma   90.00
#
_symmetry.space_group_name_H-M   'P 1'
#
loop_
_entity.id
_entity.type
_entity.pdbx_description
1 polymer ?
#
loop_
_entity_poly.entity_id
_entity_poly.type
_entity_poly.pdbx_seq_one_letter_code
_entity_poly.pdbx_strand_id
1 'polypeptide(L)'
;MHKPRQRLGFTRAAIKTLESIGTLEQFLMKHKKDYVDLHRTTEQERDSIEHEVTIFVKSCKEQIDVLRNSINEEDANSKGWLGLKGDNLNADTIAHKHGVVLILSEKLHSVTSQFDQLRAIRFQDAINRVTPRRNRKSTTKSNAAEASASISLDPDMKRDSEVRDNDVSQAAPMRVQEQLLDDETRALQVELNSLLDSVQETETNMVEMSALNHLMSTHVLQQAQQIELLYEQAVEATQNVELGNKELSQAIQRNSSSRTFLLLFLVVLTFSILFLDWYS
;
A
#
# COMPACT_ATOMS: atom_id res chain seq x y z
N MET A 1 -11.21 -10.94 -36.88
CA MET A 1 -10.53 -12.07 -36.19
C MET A 1 -9.09 -11.71 -35.75
N HIS A 2 -8.90 -10.62 -35.00
CA HIS A 2 -7.66 -10.32 -34.25
C HIS A 2 -7.96 -10.51 -32.75
N LYS A 3 -7.11 -10.98 -31.84
CA LYS A 3 -5.79 -11.65 -31.84
C LYS A 3 -5.69 -12.41 -30.48
N PRO A 4 -5.68 -13.75 -30.42
CA PRO A 4 -5.38 -14.48 -29.17
C PRO A 4 -4.00 -14.10 -28.59
N ARG A 5 -3.08 -13.63 -29.44
CA ARG A 5 -1.71 -13.25 -29.09
C ARG A 5 -1.60 -12.03 -28.16
N GLN A 6 -2.52 -11.06 -28.23
CA GLN A 6 -2.52 -9.89 -27.34
C GLN A 6 -3.03 -10.24 -25.93
N ARG A 7 -4.06 -11.11 -25.85
CA ARG A 7 -4.57 -11.64 -24.57
C ARG A 7 -3.48 -12.40 -23.81
N LEU A 8 -2.68 -13.22 -24.51
CA LEU A 8 -1.51 -13.87 -23.90
C LEU A 8 -0.45 -12.88 -23.37
N GLY A 9 -0.24 -11.75 -24.06
CA GLY A 9 0.72 -10.73 -23.66
C GLY A 9 0.33 -10.06 -22.33
N PHE A 10 -0.92 -9.58 -22.24
CA PHE A 10 -1.46 -8.97 -21.02
C PHE A 10 -1.45 -9.96 -19.84
N THR A 11 -2.00 -11.16 -20.03
CA THR A 11 -2.06 -12.16 -18.95
C THR A 11 -0.68 -12.58 -18.48
N ARG A 12 0.30 -12.73 -19.39
CA ARG A 12 1.68 -13.05 -19.01
C ARG A 12 2.33 -11.92 -18.20
N ALA A 13 2.11 -10.66 -18.61
CA ALA A 13 2.62 -9.51 -17.87
C ALA A 13 1.97 -9.43 -16.48
N ALA A 14 0.66 -9.63 -16.37
CA ALA A 14 -0.06 -9.67 -15.09
C ALA A 14 0.45 -10.77 -14.15
N ILE A 15 0.70 -11.99 -14.67
CA ILE A 15 1.28 -13.09 -13.88
C ILE A 15 2.68 -12.71 -13.39
N LYS A 16 3.52 -12.11 -14.24
CA LYS A 16 4.87 -11.66 -13.83
C LYS A 16 4.81 -10.60 -12.73
N THR A 17 3.85 -9.68 -12.79
CA THR A 17 3.63 -8.69 -11.73
C THR A 17 3.17 -9.36 -10.43
N LEU A 18 2.27 -10.34 -10.51
CA LEU A 18 1.84 -11.13 -9.35
C LEU A 18 3.02 -11.88 -8.70
N GLU A 19 3.87 -12.52 -9.51
CA GLU A 19 5.10 -13.17 -9.03
C GLU A 19 6.02 -12.17 -8.33
N SER A 20 6.20 -10.97 -8.90
CA SER A 20 7.00 -9.90 -8.31
C SER A 20 6.45 -9.47 -6.95
N ILE A 21 5.14 -9.27 -6.82
CA ILE A 21 4.48 -8.97 -5.55
C ILE A 21 4.68 -10.12 -4.54
N GLY A 22 4.58 -11.37 -4.99
CA GLY A 22 4.85 -12.55 -4.15
C GLY A 22 6.30 -12.61 -3.65
N THR A 23 7.29 -12.23 -4.48
CA THR A 23 8.68 -12.14 -4.03
C THR A 23 8.89 -11.05 -2.97
N LEU A 24 8.21 -9.90 -3.11
CA LEU A 24 8.22 -8.85 -2.10
C LEU A 24 7.61 -9.32 -0.78
N GLU A 25 6.48 -10.03 -0.83
CA GLU A 25 5.84 -10.58 0.37
C GLU A 25 6.75 -11.59 1.09
N GLN A 26 7.42 -12.49 0.34
CA GLN A 26 8.38 -13.43 0.91
C GLN A 26 9.59 -12.73 1.53
N PHE A 27 10.12 -11.70 0.86
CA PHE A 27 11.20 -10.87 1.37
C PHE A 27 10.81 -10.22 2.70
N LEU A 28 9.65 -9.58 2.76
CA LEU A 28 9.13 -8.95 3.98
C LEU A 28 8.93 -9.96 5.11
N MET A 29 8.37 -11.13 4.83
CA MET A 29 8.18 -12.18 5.84
C MET A 29 9.50 -12.69 6.41
N LYS A 30 10.53 -12.84 5.56
CA LYS A 30 11.87 -13.25 5.97
C LYS A 30 12.53 -12.21 6.87
N HIS A 31 12.42 -10.94 6.50
CA HIS A 31 13.08 -9.83 7.19
C HIS A 31 12.24 -9.22 8.33
N LYS A 32 10.98 -9.65 8.54
CA LYS A 32 10.09 -9.09 9.58
C LYS A 32 10.70 -9.12 10.99
N LYS A 33 11.28 -10.25 11.40
CA LYS A 33 11.90 -10.38 12.73
C LYS A 33 13.16 -9.52 12.85
N ASP A 34 13.99 -9.59 11.82
CA ASP A 34 15.23 -8.82 11.71
C ASP A 34 14.93 -7.31 11.76
N TYR A 35 13.82 -6.87 11.14
CA TYR A 35 13.42 -5.47 11.09
C TYR A 35 12.82 -4.94 12.39
N VAL A 36 12.08 -5.76 13.16
CA VAL A 36 11.46 -5.34 14.43
C VAL A 36 12.44 -5.46 15.61
N ASP A 37 13.23 -6.52 15.67
CA ASP A 37 14.12 -6.79 16.82
C ASP A 37 15.37 -5.91 16.78
N LEU A 38 15.45 -4.94 17.71
CA LEU A 38 16.58 -4.00 17.79
C LEU A 38 17.93 -4.70 18.00
N HIS A 39 17.96 -5.79 18.77
CA HIS A 39 19.21 -6.46 19.13
C HIS A 39 19.73 -7.42 18.06
N ARG A 40 19.00 -7.53 16.95
CA ARG A 40 19.27 -8.54 15.91
C ARG A 40 19.82 -7.92 14.62
N THR A 41 19.56 -6.65 14.38
CA THR A 41 20.05 -5.90 13.20
C THR A 41 20.53 -4.51 13.56
N THR A 42 21.43 -3.98 12.74
CA THR A 42 21.88 -2.59 12.81
C THR A 42 20.87 -1.64 12.15
N GLU A 43 20.89 -0.35 12.50
CA GLU A 43 20.03 0.65 11.82
C GLU A 43 20.28 0.68 10.31
N GLN A 44 21.55 0.57 9.89
CA GLN A 44 21.92 0.57 8.49
C GLN A 44 21.38 -0.64 7.70
N GLU A 45 21.32 -1.83 8.31
CA GLU A 45 20.69 -3.00 7.69
C GLU A 45 19.17 -2.81 7.55
N ARG A 46 18.53 -2.16 8.53
CA ARG A 46 17.10 -1.84 8.46
C ARG A 46 16.81 -0.86 7.33
N ASP A 47 17.63 0.18 7.19
CA ASP A 47 17.49 1.16 6.09
C ASP A 47 17.71 0.52 4.72
N SER A 48 18.64 -0.44 4.62
CA SER A 48 18.81 -1.25 3.40
C SER A 48 17.54 -2.03 3.07
N ILE A 49 16.90 -2.65 4.07
CA ILE A 49 15.63 -3.37 3.89
C ILE A 49 14.54 -2.40 3.40
N GLU A 50 14.42 -1.20 3.99
CA GLU A 50 13.44 -0.20 3.54
C GLU A 50 13.67 0.26 2.11
N HIS A 51 14.94 0.49 1.75
CA HIS A 51 15.32 0.91 0.42
C HIS A 51 14.95 -0.15 -0.63
N GLU A 52 15.28 -1.42 -0.36
CA GLU A 52 14.91 -2.54 -1.23
C GLU A 52 13.39 -2.65 -1.39
N VAL A 53 12.63 -2.61 -0.28
CA VAL A 53 11.16 -2.62 -0.32
C VAL A 53 10.61 -1.47 -1.17
N THR A 54 11.17 -0.27 -1.02
CA THR A 54 10.76 0.91 -1.79
C THR A 54 10.98 0.70 -3.30
N ILE A 55 12.13 0.13 -3.69
CA ILE A 55 12.43 -0.19 -5.09
C ILE A 55 11.42 -1.23 -5.63
N PHE A 56 11.18 -2.30 -4.88
CA PHE A 56 10.23 -3.35 -5.28
C PHE A 56 8.81 -2.79 -5.47
N VAL A 57 8.33 -1.98 -4.53
CA VAL A 57 6.99 -1.37 -4.60
C VAL A 57 6.90 -0.43 -5.80
N LYS A 58 7.89 0.43 -6.02
CA LYS A 58 7.95 1.34 -7.20
C LYS A 58 7.94 0.53 -8.51
N SER A 59 8.71 -0.55 -8.60
CA SER A 59 8.74 -1.41 -9.79
C SER A 59 7.41 -2.13 -10.04
N CYS A 60 6.79 -2.70 -9.00
CA CYS A 60 5.49 -3.36 -9.14
C CYS A 60 4.41 -2.34 -9.56
N LYS A 61 4.44 -1.14 -9.00
CA LYS A 61 3.54 -0.04 -9.35
C LYS A 61 3.67 0.36 -10.81
N GLU A 62 4.90 0.49 -11.32
CA GLU A 62 5.15 0.80 -12.73
C GLU A 62 4.63 -0.31 -13.66
N GLN A 63 4.81 -1.59 -13.31
CA GLN A 63 4.26 -2.69 -14.09
C GLN A 63 2.72 -2.66 -14.14
N ILE A 64 2.06 -2.33 -13.02
CA ILE A 64 0.61 -2.17 -12.94
C ILE A 64 0.16 -0.98 -13.82
N ASP A 65 0.88 0.14 -13.78
CA ASP A 65 0.58 1.32 -14.61
C ASP A 65 0.69 0.99 -16.11
N VAL A 66 1.70 0.20 -16.52
CA VAL A 66 1.82 -0.28 -17.91
C VAL A 66 0.62 -1.14 -18.31
N LEU A 67 0.20 -2.07 -17.45
CA LEU A 67 -0.99 -2.88 -17.69
C LEU A 67 -2.24 -2.01 -17.83
N ARG A 68 -2.41 -1.03 -16.95
CA ARG A 68 -3.52 -0.06 -17.00
C ARG A 68 -3.54 0.74 -18.31
N ASN A 69 -2.40 1.29 -18.71
CA ASN A 69 -2.30 2.09 -19.93
C ASN A 69 -2.60 1.24 -21.17
N SER A 70 -2.18 -0.02 -21.18
CA SER A 70 -2.49 -0.95 -22.28
C SER A 70 -4.00 -1.20 -22.44
N ILE A 71 -4.78 -1.14 -21.36
CA ILE A 71 -6.24 -1.26 -21.42
C ILE A 71 -6.86 0.03 -21.97
N ASN A 72 -6.44 1.19 -21.46
CA ASN A 72 -6.95 2.48 -21.93
C ASN A 72 -6.68 2.71 -23.43
N GLU A 73 -5.53 2.26 -23.94
CA GLU A 73 -5.20 2.33 -25.37
C GLU A 73 -6.08 1.41 -26.22
N GLU A 74 -6.42 0.21 -25.73
CA GLU A 74 -7.36 -0.68 -26.39
C GLU A 74 -8.78 -0.09 -26.39
N ASP A 75 -9.22 0.52 -25.29
CA ASP A 75 -10.51 1.20 -25.17
C ASP A 75 -10.62 2.37 -26.15
N ALA A 76 -9.55 3.17 -26.28
CA ALA A 76 -9.50 4.30 -27.22
C ALA A 76 -9.57 3.83 -28.69
N ASN A 77 -8.83 2.76 -29.02
CA ASN A 77 -8.78 2.23 -30.39
C ASN A 77 -10.04 1.43 -30.78
N SER A 78 -10.78 0.90 -29.81
CA SER A 78 -12.07 0.22 -30.07
C SER A 78 -13.16 1.19 -30.55
N LYS A 79 -13.04 2.49 -30.26
CA LYS A 79 -13.99 3.52 -30.72
C LYS A 79 -13.70 3.87 -32.19
N GLY A 80 -14.21 3.07 -33.12
CA GLY A 80 -14.05 3.27 -34.56
C GLY A 80 -14.68 4.57 -35.10
N TRP A 81 -14.11 5.09 -36.20
CA TRP A 81 -14.39 6.35 -36.91
C TRP A 81 -15.89 6.66 -37.18
N LEU A 82 -16.78 5.66 -37.15
CA LEU A 82 -18.20 5.82 -37.51
C LEU A 82 -19.19 5.57 -36.37
N GLY A 83 -18.75 5.36 -35.12
CA GLY A 83 -19.66 5.17 -33.98
C GLY A 83 -20.53 3.90 -34.04
N LEU A 84 -20.35 3.05 -35.06
CA LEU A 84 -21.03 1.76 -35.18
C LEU A 84 -20.29 0.74 -34.30
N LYS A 85 -20.82 0.60 -33.09
CA LYS A 85 -20.40 -0.29 -32.00
C LYS A 85 -20.24 -1.74 -32.49
N GLY A 86 -19.01 -2.13 -32.83
CA GLY A 86 -18.64 -3.52 -33.14
C GLY A 86 -18.27 -4.36 -31.91
N ASP A 87 -18.32 -3.77 -30.71
CA ASP A 87 -17.43 -4.16 -29.61
C ASP A 87 -18.12 -4.73 -28.36
N ASN A 88 -19.34 -5.27 -28.46
CA ASN A 88 -19.98 -5.91 -27.30
C ASN A 88 -19.19 -7.14 -26.80
N LEU A 89 -18.45 -7.84 -27.68
CA LEU A 89 -17.52 -8.93 -27.30
C LEU A 89 -16.27 -8.45 -26.54
N ASN A 90 -15.95 -7.15 -26.62
CA ASN A 90 -14.78 -6.58 -25.97
C ASN A 90 -15.09 -6.06 -24.56
N ALA A 91 -16.35 -5.70 -24.26
CA ALA A 91 -16.73 -5.19 -22.93
C ALA A 91 -16.40 -6.17 -21.80
N ASP A 92 -16.75 -7.44 -21.95
CA ASP A 92 -16.39 -8.50 -21.00
C ASP A 92 -14.87 -8.66 -20.84
N THR A 93 -14.14 -8.54 -21.94
CA THR A 93 -12.67 -8.68 -21.93
C THR A 93 -12.01 -7.48 -21.25
N ILE A 94 -12.52 -6.28 -21.49
CA ILE A 94 -12.05 -5.02 -20.89
C ILE A 94 -12.35 -5.04 -19.38
N ALA A 95 -13.58 -5.40 -18.99
CA ALA A 95 -13.97 -5.56 -17.59
C ALA A 95 -13.08 -6.59 -16.87
N HIS A 96 -12.82 -7.75 -17.49
CA HIS A 96 -11.91 -8.75 -16.95
C HIS A 96 -10.48 -8.18 -16.76
N LYS A 97 -9.94 -7.46 -17.75
CA LYS A 97 -8.59 -6.87 -17.65
C LYS A 97 -8.51 -5.82 -16.53
N HIS A 98 -9.52 -4.96 -16.40
CA HIS A 98 -9.60 -4.02 -15.29
C HIS A 98 -9.68 -4.75 -13.93
N GLY A 99 -10.48 -5.81 -13.83
CA GLY A 99 -10.54 -6.65 -12.62
C GLY A 99 -9.18 -7.22 -12.23
N VAL A 100 -8.38 -7.70 -13.20
CA VAL A 100 -7.02 -8.18 -12.95
C VAL A 100 -6.12 -7.06 -12.39
N VAL A 101 -6.16 -5.86 -12.96
CA VAL A 101 -5.37 -4.70 -12.49
C VAL A 101 -5.78 -4.30 -11.07
N LEU A 102 -7.07 -4.35 -10.74
CA LEU A 102 -7.57 -4.09 -9.39
C LEU A 102 -7.01 -5.10 -8.39
N ILE A 103 -7.10 -6.40 -8.69
CA ILE A 103 -6.58 -7.45 -7.81
C ILE A 103 -5.07 -7.27 -7.58
N LEU A 104 -4.30 -6.96 -8.63
CA LEU A 104 -2.86 -6.70 -8.49
C LEU A 104 -2.59 -5.46 -7.62
N SER A 105 -3.35 -4.38 -7.82
CA SER A 105 -3.22 -3.14 -7.05
C SER A 105 -3.57 -3.35 -5.58
N GLU A 106 -4.63 -4.10 -5.29
CA GLU A 106 -5.05 -4.46 -3.93
C GLU A 106 -4.01 -5.34 -3.23
N LYS A 107 -3.46 -6.33 -3.94
CA LYS A 107 -2.39 -7.18 -3.40
C LYS A 107 -1.14 -6.39 -3.08
N LEU A 108 -0.69 -5.52 -3.99
CA LEU A 108 0.46 -4.65 -3.73
C LEU A 108 0.19 -3.71 -2.56
N HIS A 109 -1.00 -3.10 -2.50
CA HIS A 109 -1.38 -2.23 -1.39
C HIS A 109 -1.40 -2.97 -0.05
N SER A 110 -1.93 -4.20 0.00
CA SER A 110 -1.93 -5.02 1.22
C SER A 110 -0.52 -5.27 1.75
N VAL A 111 0.42 -5.63 0.87
CA VAL A 111 1.81 -5.89 1.22
C VAL A 111 2.50 -4.60 1.70
N THR A 112 2.31 -3.49 0.98
CA THR A 112 2.83 -2.16 1.36
C THR A 112 2.27 -1.69 2.70
N SER A 113 0.97 -1.89 2.95
CA SER A 113 0.32 -1.51 4.21
C SER A 113 0.86 -2.31 5.40
N GLN A 114 1.12 -3.61 5.23
CA GLN A 114 1.76 -4.42 6.27
C GLN A 114 3.17 -3.91 6.60
N PHE A 115 3.94 -3.49 5.60
CA PHE A 115 5.26 -2.92 5.83
C PHE A 115 5.21 -1.56 6.52
N ASP A 116 4.28 -0.69 6.13
CA ASP A 116 4.06 0.61 6.79
C ASP A 116 3.73 0.44 8.27
N GLN A 117 2.95 -0.58 8.64
CA GLN A 117 2.68 -0.90 10.05
C GLN A 117 3.94 -1.27 10.82
N LEU A 118 4.84 -2.07 10.23
CA LEU A 118 6.11 -2.43 10.86
C LEU A 118 7.00 -1.20 11.08
N ARG A 119 7.02 -0.31 10.08
CA ARG A 119 7.80 0.93 10.14
C ARG A 119 7.25 1.93 11.15
N ALA A 120 5.92 2.00 11.32
CA ALA A 120 5.31 2.81 12.37
C ALA A 120 5.76 2.38 13.77
N ILE A 121 5.94 1.07 14.00
CA ILE A 121 6.50 0.54 15.26
C ILE A 121 7.94 1.03 15.45
N ARG A 122 8.80 0.95 14.42
CA ARG A 122 10.18 1.46 14.47
C ARG A 122 10.21 2.95 14.80
N PHE A 123 9.38 3.75 14.13
CA PHE A 123 9.31 5.19 14.34
C PHE A 123 8.86 5.53 15.76
N GLN A 124 7.86 4.83 16.28
CA GLN A 124 7.41 5.00 17.65
C GLN A 124 8.51 4.65 18.66
N ASP A 125 9.29 3.59 18.41
CA ASP A 125 10.43 3.22 19.23
C ASP A 125 11.57 4.25 19.17
N ALA A 126 11.82 4.86 18.01
CA ALA A 126 12.79 5.93 17.84
C ALA A 126 12.38 7.19 18.64
N ILE A 127 11.11 7.59 18.57
CA ILE A 127 10.56 8.69 19.37
C ILE A 127 10.68 8.39 20.88
N ASN A 128 10.34 7.17 21.30
CA ASN A 128 10.40 6.76 22.70
C ASN A 128 11.83 6.76 23.28
N ARG A 129 12.86 6.65 22.43
CA ARG A 129 14.27 6.79 22.84
C ARG A 129 14.67 8.24 23.06
N VAL A 130 14.27 9.12 22.13
CA VAL A 130 14.68 10.53 22.14
C VAL A 130 13.84 11.36 23.11
N THR A 131 12.63 10.94 23.43
CA THR A 131 11.83 11.59 24.47
C THR A 131 12.39 11.22 25.86
N PRO A 132 13.04 12.17 26.58
CA PRO A 132 13.49 11.88 27.93
C PRO A 132 12.25 11.55 28.76
N ARG A 133 12.24 10.38 29.43
CA ARG A 133 11.19 9.97 30.38
C ARG A 133 11.09 11.03 31.49
N ARG A 134 10.31 12.06 31.26
CA ARG A 134 10.01 13.09 32.24
C ARG A 134 8.93 12.51 33.16
N ASN A 135 9.37 12.08 34.34
CA ASN A 135 8.63 11.62 35.53
C ASN A 135 8.61 10.08 35.72
N ARG A 136 8.88 9.55 36.92
CA ARG A 136 8.43 10.06 38.22
C ARG A 136 9.40 9.67 39.35
N LYS A 137 9.82 10.66 40.14
CA LYS A 137 10.34 10.50 41.51
C LYS A 137 9.51 9.46 42.26
N SER A 138 10.13 8.40 42.74
CA SER A 138 9.70 7.72 43.96
C SER A 138 10.65 8.14 45.08
N THR A 139 10.32 9.27 45.69
CA THR A 139 10.84 9.70 46.98
C THR A 139 10.53 8.64 48.05
N THR A 140 11.58 8.22 48.75
CA THR A 140 11.61 7.90 50.19
C THR A 140 10.45 7.07 50.77
N LYS A 141 10.75 5.79 51.05
CA LYS A 141 10.36 5.21 52.34
C LYS A 141 11.60 5.13 53.23
N SER A 142 11.58 6.02 54.21
CA SER A 142 12.30 5.93 55.47
C SER A 142 12.28 4.52 56.05
N ASN A 143 13.43 4.03 56.49
CA ASN A 143 13.52 3.21 57.71
C ASN A 143 14.81 3.63 58.42
N ALA A 144 14.66 4.56 59.35
CA ALA A 144 15.61 4.84 60.41
C ALA A 144 15.07 4.17 61.68
N ALA A 145 15.80 3.17 62.16
CA ALA A 145 15.74 2.47 63.44
C ALA A 145 16.88 1.43 63.33
N GLU A 146 17.92 1.33 64.15
CA GLU A 146 18.28 1.75 65.50
C GLU A 146 19.81 1.60 65.64
N ALA A 147 20.41 2.30 66.63
CA ALA A 147 21.66 2.02 67.39
C ALA A 147 22.43 3.34 67.63
N SER A 148 22.16 4.07 68.73
CA SER A 148 22.85 3.97 70.04
C SER A 148 24.30 4.46 69.97
N ALA A 149 24.65 5.67 70.39
CA ALA A 149 24.78 6.20 71.76
C ALA A 149 26.25 6.24 72.24
N SER A 150 26.80 7.46 72.43
CA SER A 150 27.78 7.84 73.48
C SER A 150 28.24 9.31 73.25
N ILE A 151 27.88 10.28 74.12
CA ILE A 151 28.74 10.88 75.18
C ILE A 151 29.83 11.83 74.58
N SER A 152 30.05 13.11 74.93
CA SER A 152 29.50 14.07 75.90
C SER A 152 30.29 15.43 75.82
N LEU A 153 29.62 16.55 76.18
CA LEU A 153 30.07 17.76 76.94
C LEU A 153 31.26 18.66 76.48
N ASP A 154 30.93 19.90 76.03
CA ASP A 154 31.38 21.27 76.44
C ASP A 154 32.89 21.66 76.68
N PRO A 155 33.28 22.96 76.85
CA PRO A 155 33.05 24.18 76.05
C PRO A 155 34.32 25.11 75.92
N ASP A 156 34.21 26.21 75.14
CA ASP A 156 34.91 27.52 75.27
C ASP A 156 36.45 27.66 75.22
N MET A 157 36.98 28.42 74.24
CA MET A 157 37.98 29.49 74.47
C MET A 157 38.28 30.32 73.19
N LYS A 158 38.04 31.64 73.29
CA LYS A 158 38.64 32.67 72.44
C LYS A 158 40.17 32.69 72.60
N ARG A 159 40.93 32.82 71.51
CA ARG A 159 42.11 33.70 71.46
C ARG A 159 42.47 34.10 70.03
N ASP A 160 42.67 35.40 69.89
CA ASP A 160 43.09 36.16 68.71
C ASP A 160 44.52 35.81 68.26
N SER A 161 44.87 36.32 67.07
CA SER A 161 46.24 36.61 66.56
C SER A 161 46.81 35.73 65.41
N GLU A 162 46.73 36.33 64.21
CA GLU A 162 47.80 36.56 63.21
C GLU A 162 48.41 35.40 62.38
N VAL A 163 48.12 35.50 61.07
CA VAL A 163 49.02 35.39 59.90
C VAL A 163 49.96 34.18 59.84
N ARG A 164 49.64 33.23 58.95
CA ARG A 164 50.60 32.67 57.98
C ARG A 164 49.91 31.85 56.89
N ASP A 165 50.38 32.10 55.67
CA ASP A 165 50.11 31.36 54.44
C ASP A 165 49.95 29.85 54.62
N ASN A 166 48.91 29.31 53.99
CA ASN A 166 49.01 28.07 53.22
C ASN A 166 47.88 28.02 52.19
N ASP A 167 48.22 28.59 51.04
CA ASP A 167 47.57 28.35 49.76
C ASP A 167 47.75 26.86 49.34
N VAL A 168 46.84 26.41 48.48
CA VAL A 168 46.93 25.19 47.64
C VAL A 168 46.96 23.83 48.34
N SER A 169 45.79 23.20 48.55
CA SER A 169 45.70 21.73 48.45
C SER A 169 44.30 21.15 48.14
N GLN A 170 43.26 21.96 47.90
CA GLN A 170 41.90 21.42 47.65
C GLN A 170 41.26 21.84 46.31
N ALA A 171 42.01 22.48 45.41
CA ALA A 171 41.51 22.91 44.10
C ALA A 171 41.71 21.87 42.97
N ALA A 172 42.60 20.89 43.18
CA ALA A 172 42.95 19.90 42.16
C ALA A 172 41.86 18.83 41.89
N PRO A 173 41.17 18.23 42.89
CA PRO A 173 40.15 17.21 42.61
C PRO A 173 38.84 17.81 42.06
N MET A 174 38.55 19.08 42.38
CA MET A 174 37.31 19.75 41.97
C MET A 174 37.32 20.17 40.49
N ARG A 175 38.47 20.64 39.98
CA ARG A 175 38.62 20.97 38.55
C ARG A 175 38.56 19.74 37.65
N VAL A 176 39.13 18.61 38.09
CA VAL A 176 39.05 17.34 37.35
C VAL A 176 37.60 16.83 37.32
N GLN A 177 36.83 17.03 38.40
CA GLN A 177 35.42 16.64 38.45
C GLN A 177 34.53 17.54 37.58
N GLU A 178 34.75 18.86 37.57
CA GLU A 178 34.06 19.77 36.64
C GLU A 178 34.40 19.44 35.18
N GLN A 179 35.66 19.14 34.88
CA GLN A 179 36.09 18.80 33.53
C GLN A 179 35.51 17.46 33.05
N LEU A 180 35.37 16.47 33.95
CA LEU A 180 34.73 15.19 33.64
C LEU A 180 33.21 15.34 33.44
N LEU A 181 32.55 16.22 34.21
CA LEU A 181 31.14 16.56 34.00
C LEU A 181 30.93 17.30 32.68
N ASP A 182 31.81 18.23 32.32
CA ASP A 182 31.73 18.96 31.05
C ASP A 182 31.94 18.00 29.87
N ASP A 183 32.84 17.03 30.00
CA ASP A 183 33.09 15.98 29.01
C ASP A 183 31.90 15.00 28.87
N GLU A 184 31.28 14.60 29.99
CA GLU A 184 30.05 13.80 30.00
C GLU A 184 28.87 14.57 29.37
N THR A 185 28.74 15.86 29.68
CA THR A 185 27.69 16.72 29.10
C THR A 185 27.88 16.86 27.60
N ARG A 186 29.14 17.04 27.13
CA ARG A 186 29.48 17.07 25.70
C ARG A 186 29.21 15.73 25.03
N ALA A 187 29.56 14.62 25.66
CA ALA A 187 29.29 13.28 25.14
C ALA A 187 27.78 13.03 24.98
N LEU A 188 26.99 13.36 25.99
CA LEU A 188 25.52 13.27 25.95
C LEU A 188 24.92 14.18 24.87
N GLN A 189 25.46 15.38 24.69
CA GLN A 189 24.99 16.31 23.67
C GLN A 189 25.29 15.81 22.25
N VAL A 190 26.45 15.19 22.05
CA VAL A 190 26.80 14.52 20.78
C VAL A 190 25.87 13.33 20.53
N GLU A 191 25.59 12.50 21.54
CA GLU A 191 24.66 11.37 21.43
C GLU A 191 23.24 11.84 21.10
N LEU A 192 22.74 12.87 21.80
CA LEU A 192 21.42 13.45 21.53
C LEU A 192 21.31 14.03 20.13
N ASN A 193 22.32 14.77 19.67
CA ASN A 193 22.35 15.31 18.31
C ASN A 193 22.33 14.16 17.28
N SER A 194 23.13 13.11 17.49
CA SER A 194 23.15 11.94 16.62
C SER A 194 21.81 11.19 16.59
N LEU A 195 21.13 11.07 17.74
CA LEU A 195 19.81 10.45 17.80
C LEU A 195 18.74 11.31 17.12
N LEU A 196 18.85 12.63 17.23
CA LEU A 196 17.94 13.57 16.59
C LEU A 196 18.09 13.51 15.06
N ASP A 197 19.32 13.48 14.56
CA ASP A 197 19.60 13.31 13.12
C ASP A 197 19.01 11.99 12.59
N SER A 198 19.17 10.89 13.32
CA SER A 198 18.56 9.58 12.97
C SER A 198 17.02 9.63 12.99
N VAL A 199 16.41 10.32 13.96
CA VAL A 199 14.94 10.51 14.00
C VAL A 199 14.46 11.36 12.82
N GLN A 200 15.17 12.42 12.46
CA GLN A 200 14.81 13.28 11.34
C GLN A 200 14.90 12.54 10.00
N GLU A 201 15.96 11.75 9.79
CA GLU A 201 16.09 10.91 8.59
C GLU A 201 14.96 9.88 8.51
N THR A 202 14.68 9.19 9.61
CA THR A 202 13.58 8.21 9.66
C THR A 202 12.20 8.85 9.47
N GLU A 203 11.98 10.09 9.92
CA GLU A 203 10.76 10.86 9.65
C GLU A 203 10.57 11.10 8.15
N THR A 204 11.59 11.60 7.46
CA THR A 204 11.50 11.93 6.03
C THR A 204 11.20 10.69 5.18
N ASN A 205 11.90 9.59 5.45
CA ASN A 205 11.66 8.31 4.79
C ASN A 205 10.25 7.78 5.11
N MET A 206 9.76 7.97 6.34
CA MET A 206 8.39 7.60 6.72
C MET A 206 7.36 8.32 5.85
N VAL A 207 7.48 9.63 5.72
CA VAL A 207 6.54 10.48 4.97
C VAL A 207 6.46 10.10 3.50
N GLU A 208 7.59 9.88 2.81
CA GLU A 208 7.59 9.54 1.37
C GLU A 208 6.75 8.28 1.08
N MET A 209 6.99 7.23 1.85
CA MET A 209 6.37 5.94 1.61
C MET A 209 4.93 5.89 2.13
N SER A 210 4.60 6.60 3.21
CA SER A 210 3.20 6.79 3.61
C SER A 210 2.41 7.56 2.56
N ALA A 211 3.03 8.55 1.89
CA ALA A 211 2.44 9.22 0.75
C ALA A 211 2.25 8.25 -0.43
N LEU A 212 3.24 7.40 -0.74
CA LEU A 212 3.12 6.37 -1.78
C LEU A 212 1.97 5.40 -1.50
N ASN A 213 1.88 4.90 -0.27
CA ASN A 213 0.83 3.97 0.15
C ASN A 213 -0.55 4.63 0.09
N HIS A 214 -0.67 5.90 0.50
CA HIS A 214 -1.91 6.66 0.38
C HIS A 214 -2.35 6.87 -1.08
N LEU A 215 -1.41 7.20 -1.97
CA LEU A 215 -1.67 7.29 -3.40
C LEU A 215 -2.15 5.95 -3.97
N MET A 216 -1.55 4.83 -3.54
CA MET A 216 -2.03 3.50 -3.92
C MET A 216 -3.45 3.22 -3.44
N SER A 217 -3.80 3.52 -2.17
CA SER A 217 -5.18 3.37 -1.67
C SER A 217 -6.18 4.14 -2.53
N THR A 218 -5.82 5.36 -2.91
CA THR A 218 -6.65 6.22 -3.75
C THR A 218 -6.83 5.62 -5.15
N HIS A 219 -5.75 5.11 -5.74
CA HIS A 219 -5.80 4.43 -7.04
C HIS A 219 -6.65 3.15 -7.01
N VAL A 220 -6.53 2.33 -5.96
CA VAL A 220 -7.35 1.11 -5.78
C VAL A 220 -8.83 1.47 -5.69
N LEU A 221 -9.18 2.50 -4.91
CA LEU A 221 -10.56 2.96 -4.78
C LEU A 221 -11.11 3.47 -6.12
N GLN A 222 -10.34 4.29 -6.85
CA GLN A 222 -10.73 4.78 -8.17
C GLN A 222 -10.95 3.62 -9.16
N GLN A 223 -10.08 2.61 -9.14
CA GLN A 223 -10.21 1.44 -10.01
C GLN A 223 -11.47 0.61 -9.69
N ALA A 224 -11.81 0.44 -8.41
CA ALA A 224 -13.02 -0.28 -8.01
C ALA A 224 -14.28 0.38 -8.57
N GLN A 225 -14.37 1.72 -8.49
CA GLN A 225 -15.49 2.48 -9.08
C GLN A 225 -15.54 2.35 -10.61
N GLN A 226 -14.38 2.38 -11.29
CA GLN A 226 -14.32 2.22 -12.74
C GLN A 226 -14.83 0.83 -13.19
N ILE A 227 -14.54 -0.22 -12.43
CA ILE A 227 -15.00 -1.58 -12.73
C ILE A 227 -16.50 -1.73 -12.58
N GLU A 228 -17.10 -1.09 -11.57
CA GLU A 228 -18.56 -1.14 -11.37
C GLU A 228 -19.30 -0.59 -12.60
N LEU A 229 -18.86 0.55 -13.13
CA LEU A 229 -19.40 1.13 -14.36
C LEU A 229 -19.18 0.24 -15.57
N LEU A 230 -17.99 -0.35 -15.71
CA LEU A 230 -17.69 -1.26 -16.83
C LEU A 230 -18.51 -2.54 -16.75
N TYR A 231 -18.77 -3.05 -15.55
CA TYR A 231 -19.58 -4.24 -15.35
C TYR A 231 -21.05 -3.98 -15.72
N GLU A 232 -21.61 -2.85 -15.31
CA GLU A 232 -22.96 -2.45 -15.73
C GLU A 232 -23.07 -2.38 -17.27
N GLN A 233 -22.08 -1.76 -17.92
CA GLN A 233 -22.02 -1.69 -19.40
C GLN A 233 -21.88 -3.07 -20.05
N ALA A 234 -21.10 -3.97 -19.47
CA ALA A 234 -20.91 -5.33 -19.98
C ALA A 234 -22.19 -6.17 -19.85
N VAL A 235 -22.91 -6.04 -18.73
CA VAL A 235 -24.21 -6.68 -18.52
C VAL A 235 -25.25 -6.15 -19.51
N GLU A 236 -25.33 -4.83 -19.67
CA GLU A 236 -26.25 -4.21 -20.64
C GLU A 236 -25.92 -4.64 -22.08
N ALA A 237 -24.64 -4.70 -22.45
CA ALA A 237 -24.20 -5.16 -23.76
C ALA A 237 -24.60 -6.62 -24.02
N THR A 238 -24.38 -7.50 -23.04
CA THR A 238 -24.76 -8.90 -23.11
C THR A 238 -26.28 -9.06 -23.23
N GLN A 239 -27.05 -8.33 -22.44
CA GLN A 239 -28.51 -8.33 -22.50
C GLN A 239 -29.03 -7.86 -23.87
N ASN A 240 -28.44 -6.80 -24.42
CA ASN A 240 -28.80 -6.27 -25.74
C ASN A 240 -28.50 -7.27 -26.86
N VAL A 241 -27.39 -8.02 -26.78
CA VAL A 241 -27.07 -9.08 -27.74
C VAL A 241 -28.03 -10.26 -27.62
N GLU A 242 -28.40 -10.66 -26.40
CA GLU A 242 -29.36 -11.74 -26.16
C GLU A 242 -30.74 -11.39 -26.70
N LEU A 243 -31.24 -10.18 -26.39
CA LEU A 243 -32.50 -9.67 -26.93
C LEU A 243 -32.45 -9.57 -28.46
N GLY A 244 -31.36 -9.03 -29.01
CA GLY A 244 -31.16 -8.96 -30.46
C GLY A 244 -31.20 -10.33 -31.14
N ASN A 245 -30.54 -11.34 -30.56
CA ASN A 245 -30.59 -12.71 -31.08
C ASN A 245 -31.99 -13.32 -31.02
N LYS A 246 -32.74 -13.03 -29.95
CA LYS A 246 -34.13 -13.48 -29.81
C LYS A 246 -35.03 -12.85 -30.88
N GLU A 247 -34.90 -11.55 -31.12
CA GLU A 247 -35.64 -10.85 -32.18
C GLU A 247 -35.25 -11.35 -33.57
N LEU A 248 -33.96 -11.63 -33.81
CA LEU A 248 -33.46 -12.14 -35.08
C LEU A 248 -33.97 -13.58 -35.33
N SER A 249 -34.01 -14.41 -34.30
CA SER A 249 -34.63 -15.74 -34.36
C SER A 249 -36.14 -15.67 -34.67
N GLN A 250 -36.87 -14.78 -33.99
CA GLN A 250 -38.28 -14.54 -34.25
C GLN A 250 -38.52 -14.05 -35.69
N ALA A 251 -37.68 -13.15 -36.21
CA ALA A 251 -37.77 -12.65 -37.58
C ALA A 251 -37.56 -13.77 -38.61
N ILE A 252 -36.58 -14.66 -38.39
CA ILE A 252 -36.34 -15.85 -39.22
C ILE A 252 -37.56 -16.78 -39.20
N GLN A 253 -38.12 -17.05 -38.02
CA GLN A 253 -39.30 -17.91 -37.87
C GLN A 253 -40.52 -17.31 -38.59
N ARG A 254 -40.75 -16.00 -38.44
CA ARG A 254 -41.85 -15.28 -39.09
C ARG A 254 -41.70 -15.27 -40.62
N ASN A 255 -40.49 -15.11 -41.15
CA ASN A 255 -40.23 -15.17 -42.58
C ASN A 255 -40.53 -16.57 -43.16
N SER A 256 -40.12 -17.63 -42.48
CA SER A 256 -40.43 -19.01 -42.87
C SER A 256 -41.93 -19.28 -42.87
N SER A 257 -42.64 -18.86 -41.82
CA SER A 257 -44.10 -19.00 -41.72
C SER A 257 -44.84 -18.24 -42.83
N SER A 258 -44.39 -17.03 -43.17
CA SER A 258 -44.97 -16.22 -44.25
C SER A 258 -44.84 -16.91 -45.61
N ARG A 259 -43.67 -17.50 -45.90
CA ARG A 259 -43.44 -18.23 -47.16
C ARG A 259 -44.36 -19.44 -47.30
N THR A 260 -44.55 -20.21 -46.24
CA THR A 260 -45.45 -21.38 -46.23
C THR A 260 -46.91 -20.96 -46.43
N PHE A 261 -47.34 -19.87 -45.79
CA PHE A 261 -48.69 -19.33 -45.96
C PHE A 261 -48.96 -18.86 -47.40
N LEU A 262 -47.99 -18.15 -48.01
CA LEU A 262 -48.09 -17.71 -49.40
C LEU A 262 -48.22 -18.88 -50.38
N LEU A 263 -47.41 -19.94 -50.19
CA LEU A 263 -47.50 -21.14 -51.04
C LEU A 263 -48.86 -21.83 -50.91
N LEU A 264 -49.39 -21.97 -49.69
CA LEU A 264 -50.71 -22.57 -49.45
C LEU A 264 -51.80 -21.74 -50.14
N PHE A 265 -51.77 -20.42 -49.98
CA PHE A 265 -52.70 -19.50 -50.63
C PHE A 265 -52.67 -19.64 -52.16
N LEU A 266 -51.48 -19.72 -52.77
CA LEU A 266 -51.33 -19.89 -54.21
C LEU A 266 -51.91 -21.23 -54.68
N VAL A 267 -51.65 -22.32 -53.95
CA VAL A 267 -52.22 -23.65 -54.24
C VAL A 267 -53.75 -23.61 -54.21
N VAL A 268 -54.35 -23.06 -53.15
CA VAL A 268 -55.82 -22.95 -53.04
C VAL A 268 -56.40 -22.09 -54.17
N LEU A 269 -55.73 -20.99 -54.53
CA LEU A 269 -56.15 -20.13 -55.63
C LEU A 269 -56.12 -20.88 -56.98
N THR A 270 -55.06 -21.62 -57.26
CA THR A 270 -54.96 -22.42 -58.50
C THR A 270 -56.04 -23.49 -58.61
N PHE A 271 -56.34 -24.21 -57.52
CA PHE A 271 -57.44 -25.18 -57.50
C PHE A 271 -58.81 -24.51 -57.67
N SER A 272 -59.00 -23.33 -57.08
CA SER A 272 -60.25 -22.58 -57.21
C SER A 272 -60.49 -22.16 -58.66
N ILE A 273 -59.45 -21.69 -59.36
CA ILE A 273 -59.53 -21.33 -60.79
C ILE A 273 -59.83 -22.56 -61.63
N LEU A 274 -59.15 -23.69 -61.39
CA LEU A 274 -59.34 -24.93 -62.14
C LEU A 274 -60.75 -25.52 -61.94
N PHE A 275 -61.31 -25.41 -60.74
CA PHE A 275 -62.69 -25.81 -60.47
C PHE A 275 -63.70 -24.92 -61.20
N LEU A 276 -63.44 -23.61 -61.25
CA LEU A 276 -64.29 -22.65 -61.93
C LEU A 276 -64.27 -22.84 -63.46
N ASP A 277 -63.09 -23.20 -64.00
CA ASP A 277 -62.91 -23.58 -65.41
C ASP A 277 -63.62 -24.90 -65.75
N TRP A 278 -63.59 -25.90 -64.85
CA TRP A 278 -64.30 -27.17 -65.05
C TRP A 278 -65.83 -27.04 -64.96
N TYR A 279 -66.34 -26.08 -64.19
CA TYR A 279 -67.77 -25.85 -64.02
C TYR A 279 -68.37 -24.93 -65.11
N SER A 280 -67.53 -24.12 -65.77
CA SER A 280 -67.90 -23.29 -66.94
C SER A 280 -68.19 -24.13 -68.18
#